data_AF-A0A177N0K7-F1
#
_entry.id   AF-A0A177N0K7-F1
#
_cell.length_a   1.000
_cell.length_b   1.000
_cell.length_c   1.000
_cell.angle_alpha   90.00
_cell.angle_beta   90.00
_cell.angle_gamma   90.00
#
_symmetry.space_group_name_H-M   'P 1'
#
loop_
_entity.id
_entity.type
_entity.pdbx_description
1 polymer ?
#
loop_
_entity_poly.entity_id
_entity_poly.type
_entity_poly.pdbx_seq_one_letter_code
_entity_poly.pdbx_strand_id
1 'polypeptide(L)'
;MELFLSFTLSTLISVLLMPFLIKNAKHLGMLDEPDERKVHTKTIPRCGGLGLSIATLVTVLILAPFEEPFSCLLIGGSIIVLFGVLDDIFNLHYKWKFFGQFIAVFFVLYHGIYLKYLPFAGLDSASLWISYPLTFVFVVGVTNAVNLSDGLDGLAAGIMLMTLAAVAFFADFVGGSNLALIALALIGGILGFLRFNSHPAIVFMGDTGSQFIGFMAAFLCIYLTENVYMTLNPALPLLLLGLPVLDTLMVMSQRIYIGKSPFSPDKRHIHHRLLALGFSHAESVSFIYALQSVFLLAAFVLRYQSDLTVLGCYILICGLILTFFFWAQQTGWHFRTDNDVADRRRGILRQFDWLYWGARLYIEFALLLYLWAMMFAMFKSFSIFSEPDPFFLLSVFLSALLVILFNCPLLSSLIKLSVYITATFSGFILTSDHFNDPYIDIAVNSFLIGLMVVIFIGIRVTRRNIFSFSTQDLLISLFAVAAVLLSNTPFPVNFLFKLLCMAYAIEYLFNFNLRPYKLLKISALIAGIMVFAVLMQGYDLKSNSFAIKANFPFSSLFVETP
;
A
#
# COMPACT_ATOMS: atom_id res chain seq x y z
N MET A 1 16.39 -4.40 7.83
CA MET A 1 15.55 -4.57 9.04
C MET A 1 14.57 -3.41 9.24
N GLU A 2 15.04 -2.16 9.24
CA GLU A 2 14.20 -0.97 9.48
C GLU A 2 13.00 -0.82 8.52
N LEU A 3 13.20 -1.07 7.23
CA LEU A 3 12.15 -1.02 6.20
C LEU A 3 10.97 -1.95 6.50
N PHE A 4 11.29 -3.15 6.96
CA PHE A 4 10.31 -4.14 7.37
C PHE A 4 9.57 -3.74 8.66
N LEU A 5 10.30 -3.20 9.63
CA LEU A 5 9.69 -2.72 10.87
C LEU A 5 8.76 -1.55 10.63
N SER A 6 9.14 -0.65 9.72
CA SER A 6 8.29 0.45 9.30
C SER A 6 6.95 -0.04 8.75
N PHE A 7 6.99 -0.99 7.82
CA PHE A 7 5.77 -1.60 7.30
C PHE A 7 4.91 -2.25 8.40
N THR A 8 5.53 -3.10 9.22
CA THR A 8 4.81 -3.94 10.20
C THR A 8 4.26 -3.14 11.37
N LEU A 9 5.04 -2.22 11.91
CA LEU A 9 4.64 -1.33 13.01
C LEU A 9 3.47 -0.45 12.57
N SER A 10 3.56 0.17 11.40
CA SER A 10 2.49 1.01 10.87
C SER A 10 1.21 0.21 10.61
N THR A 11 1.33 -0.98 10.01
CA THR A 11 0.19 -1.89 9.83
C THR A 11 -0.49 -2.20 11.15
N LEU A 12 0.31 -2.54 12.17
CA LEU A 12 -0.20 -2.92 13.47
C LEU A 12 -0.89 -1.75 14.18
N ILE A 13 -0.25 -0.57 14.24
CA ILE A 13 -0.84 0.62 14.84
C ILE A 13 -2.17 0.94 14.15
N SER A 14 -2.20 0.91 12.81
CA SER A 14 -3.44 1.17 12.07
C SER A 14 -4.53 0.16 12.43
N VAL A 15 -4.24 -1.14 12.37
CA VAL A 15 -5.23 -2.20 12.67
C VAL A 15 -5.76 -2.09 14.11
N LEU A 16 -4.91 -1.73 15.07
CA LEU A 16 -5.30 -1.59 16.47
C LEU A 16 -6.10 -0.31 16.74
N LEU A 17 -5.77 0.77 16.05
CA LEU A 17 -6.41 2.07 16.25
C LEU A 17 -7.79 2.13 15.59
N MET A 18 -8.02 1.43 14.46
CA MET A 18 -9.31 1.47 13.75
C MET A 18 -10.52 1.08 14.62
N PRO A 19 -10.56 -0.07 15.32
CA PRO A 19 -11.72 -0.43 16.13
C PRO A 19 -12.04 0.59 17.23
N PHE A 20 -11.00 1.20 17.81
CA PHE A 20 -11.16 2.25 18.80
C PHE A 20 -11.77 3.51 18.19
N LEU A 21 -11.27 3.97 17.04
CA LEU A 21 -11.80 5.13 16.34
C LEU A 21 -13.24 4.89 15.85
N ILE A 22 -13.52 3.72 15.26
CA ILE A 22 -14.85 3.32 14.79
C ILE A 22 -15.87 3.37 15.94
N LYS A 23 -15.52 2.82 17.11
CA LYS A 23 -16.41 2.81 18.29
C LYS A 23 -16.70 4.22 18.81
N ASN A 24 -15.72 5.11 18.75
CA ASN A 24 -15.82 6.48 19.27
C ASN A 24 -16.21 7.51 18.20
N ALA A 25 -16.43 7.11 16.95
CA ALA A 25 -16.67 8.02 15.82
C ALA A 25 -17.84 8.97 16.06
N LYS A 26 -18.90 8.51 16.74
CA LYS A 26 -20.03 9.35 17.14
C LYS A 26 -19.63 10.47 18.09
N HIS A 27 -18.80 10.18 19.08
CA HIS A 27 -18.32 11.18 20.05
C HIS A 27 -17.31 12.15 19.43
N LEU A 28 -16.55 11.68 18.42
CA LEU A 28 -15.62 12.50 17.67
C LEU A 28 -16.31 13.38 16.61
N GLY A 29 -17.61 13.20 16.35
CA GLY A 29 -18.31 13.90 15.27
C GLY A 29 -17.97 13.42 13.86
N MET A 30 -17.28 12.27 13.72
CA MET A 30 -16.76 11.76 12.45
C MET A 30 -17.69 10.69 11.86
N LEU A 31 -18.96 11.04 11.62
CA LEU A 31 -19.96 10.15 11.03
C LEU A 31 -20.38 10.61 9.64
N ASP A 32 -20.49 9.66 8.72
CA ASP A 32 -21.10 9.87 7.41
C ASP A 32 -22.59 9.53 7.44
N GLU A 33 -23.46 10.54 7.38
CA GLU A 33 -24.90 10.31 7.22
C GLU A 33 -25.27 10.10 5.74
N PRO A 34 -26.16 9.13 5.43
CA PRO A 34 -26.64 8.91 4.08
C PRO A 34 -27.37 10.16 3.55
N ASP A 35 -27.11 10.50 2.29
CA ASP A 35 -27.67 11.66 1.59
C ASP A 35 -28.11 11.20 0.19
N GLU A 36 -29.06 11.90 -0.46
CA GLU A 36 -29.54 11.63 -1.82
C GLU A 36 -28.38 11.59 -2.84
N ARG A 37 -27.24 12.18 -2.48
CA ARG A 37 -26.05 12.23 -3.32
C ARG A 37 -25.11 11.03 -3.17
N LYS A 38 -25.21 10.23 -2.12
CA LYS A 38 -24.26 9.19 -1.72
C LYS A 38 -24.79 7.78 -2.02
N VAL A 39 -23.88 6.83 -2.24
CA VAL A 39 -24.21 5.45 -2.65
C VAL A 39 -24.56 4.55 -1.44
N HIS A 40 -24.14 4.92 -0.23
CA HIS A 40 -24.38 4.15 0.99
C HIS A 40 -25.73 4.48 1.63
N THR A 41 -26.39 3.46 2.19
CA THR A 41 -27.72 3.56 2.82
C THR A 41 -27.68 3.55 4.35
N LYS A 42 -26.49 3.40 4.94
CA LYS A 42 -26.28 3.34 6.39
C LYS A 42 -25.26 4.40 6.82
N THR A 43 -25.35 4.85 8.07
CA THR A 43 -24.35 5.73 8.66
C THR A 43 -23.02 4.99 8.81
N ILE A 44 -21.93 5.52 8.25
CA ILE A 44 -20.60 4.90 8.25
C ILE A 44 -19.59 5.86 8.88
N PRO A 45 -18.75 5.44 9.84
CA PRO A 45 -17.68 6.28 10.39
C PRO A 45 -16.68 6.77 9.32
N ARG A 46 -16.23 8.02 9.43
CA ARG A 46 -15.22 8.65 8.53
C ARG A 46 -13.85 8.86 9.19
N CYS A 47 -13.54 8.05 10.20
CA CYS A 47 -12.31 8.20 11.00
C CYS A 47 -11.13 7.37 10.46
N GLY A 48 -11.27 6.71 9.32
CA GLY A 48 -10.26 5.79 8.80
C GLY A 48 -8.94 6.49 8.45
N GLY A 49 -9.03 7.70 7.90
CA GLY A 49 -7.88 8.53 7.57
C GLY A 49 -7.07 8.97 8.79
N LEU A 50 -7.72 9.20 9.92
CA LEU A 50 -7.03 9.52 11.16
C LEU A 50 -6.20 8.32 11.65
N GLY A 51 -6.77 7.12 11.60
CA GLY A 51 -6.10 5.91 12.05
C GLY A 51 -4.85 5.57 11.23
N LEU A 52 -4.94 5.66 9.90
CA LEU A 52 -3.79 5.40 9.03
C LEU A 52 -2.72 6.49 9.16
N SER A 53 -3.13 7.76 9.30
CA SER A 53 -2.17 8.87 9.35
C SER A 53 -1.37 8.86 10.65
N ILE A 54 -2.03 8.60 11.79
CA ILE A 54 -1.35 8.42 13.07
C ILE A 54 -0.40 7.22 13.00
N ALA A 55 -0.83 6.10 12.42
CA ALA A 55 0.00 4.91 12.29
C ALA A 55 1.29 5.18 11.50
N THR A 56 1.18 5.87 10.37
CA THR A 56 2.34 6.31 9.58
C THR A 56 3.22 7.28 10.36
N LEU A 57 2.66 8.39 10.86
CA LEU A 57 3.45 9.44 11.52
C LEU A 57 4.21 8.90 12.74
N VAL A 58 3.53 8.13 13.60
CA VAL A 58 4.16 7.54 14.79
C VAL A 58 5.27 6.57 14.38
N THR A 59 5.03 5.73 13.37
CA THR A 59 6.04 4.78 12.90
C THR A 59 7.29 5.49 12.38
N VAL A 60 7.10 6.52 11.55
CA VAL A 60 8.24 7.27 10.99
C VAL A 60 8.98 8.02 12.08
N LEU A 61 8.29 8.60 13.07
CA LEU A 61 8.92 9.27 14.21
C LEU A 61 9.76 8.31 15.08
N ILE A 62 9.39 7.02 15.14
CA ILE A 62 10.13 6.02 15.91
C ILE A 62 11.34 5.49 15.13
N LEU A 63 11.20 5.29 13.82
CA LEU A 63 12.15 4.50 13.03
C LEU A 63 13.00 5.32 12.05
N ALA A 64 12.55 6.49 11.61
CA ALA A 64 13.33 7.33 10.70
C ALA A 64 14.11 8.41 11.46
N PRO A 65 15.31 8.79 10.99
CA PRO A 65 16.00 9.94 11.53
C PRO A 65 15.15 11.21 11.34
N PHE A 66 14.95 11.97 12.42
CA PHE A 66 14.19 13.22 12.39
C PHE A 66 15.07 14.38 11.90
N GLU A 67 15.55 14.26 10.67
CA GLU A 67 16.43 15.22 10.02
C GLU A 67 15.77 15.84 8.80
N GLU A 68 16.25 17.02 8.41
CA GLU A 68 15.81 17.63 7.15
C GLU A 68 16.26 16.78 5.96
N PRO A 69 15.41 16.62 4.93
CA PRO A 69 14.12 17.32 4.74
C PRO A 69 12.89 16.53 5.22
N PHE A 70 13.07 15.34 5.80
CA PHE A 70 11.95 14.45 6.16
C PHE A 70 11.17 14.92 7.40
N SER A 71 11.84 15.56 8.36
CA SER A 71 11.17 16.22 9.49
C SER A 71 10.13 17.25 9.00
N CYS A 72 10.47 18.04 7.98
CA CYS A 72 9.57 19.03 7.40
C CYS A 72 8.42 18.40 6.64
N LEU A 73 8.65 17.28 5.95
CA LEU A 73 7.60 16.49 5.32
C LEU A 73 6.59 15.98 6.36
N LEU A 74 7.05 15.50 7.52
CA LEU A 74 6.19 15.04 8.61
C LEU A 74 5.39 16.18 9.25
N ILE A 75 6.01 17.36 9.41
CA ILE A 75 5.31 18.56 9.89
C ILE A 75 4.22 18.98 8.90
N GLY A 76 4.55 19.06 7.60
CA GLY A 76 3.59 19.34 6.54
C GLY A 76 2.44 18.33 6.51
N GLY A 77 2.76 17.04 6.59
CA GLY A 77 1.77 15.97 6.68
C GLY A 77 0.88 16.09 7.92
N SER A 78 1.44 16.47 9.07
CA SER A 78 0.69 16.72 10.31
C SER A 78 -0.27 17.90 10.18
N ILE A 79 0.11 18.95 9.45
CA ILE A 79 -0.77 20.09 9.14
C ILE A 79 -1.93 19.62 8.25
N ILE A 80 -1.67 18.80 7.24
CA ILE A 80 -2.73 18.21 6.40
C ILE A 80 -3.68 17.36 7.24
N VAL A 81 -3.16 16.51 8.14
CA VAL A 81 -3.98 15.70 9.05
C VAL A 81 -4.84 16.60 9.94
N LEU A 82 -4.27 17.66 10.52
CA LEU A 82 -5.02 18.59 11.36
C LEU A 82 -6.19 19.22 10.61
N PHE A 83 -5.95 19.79 9.43
CA PHE A 83 -7.01 20.42 8.63
C PHE A 83 -8.02 19.41 8.10
N GLY A 84 -7.59 18.20 7.75
CA GLY A 84 -8.46 17.12 7.35
C GLY A 84 -9.36 16.64 8.49
N VAL A 85 -8.85 16.54 9.73
CA VAL A 85 -9.67 16.19 10.91
C VAL A 85 -10.69 17.29 11.19
N LEU A 86 -10.27 18.55 11.14
CA LEU A 86 -11.18 19.67 11.29
C LEU A 86 -12.28 19.65 10.22
N ASP A 87 -11.94 19.25 8.99
CA ASP A 87 -12.93 19.08 7.94
C ASP A 87 -13.88 17.92 8.16
N ASP A 88 -13.38 16.74 8.55
CA ASP A 88 -14.21 15.57 8.81
C ASP A 88 -15.19 15.80 9.98
N ILE A 89 -14.86 16.70 10.92
CA ILE A 89 -15.71 17.06 12.06
C ILE A 89 -16.66 18.23 11.73
N PHE A 90 -16.17 19.29 11.10
CA PHE A 90 -16.89 20.56 10.96
C PHE A 90 -17.35 20.87 9.53
N ASN A 91 -17.00 20.05 8.54
CA ASN A 91 -17.26 20.28 7.12
C ASN A 91 -16.81 21.69 6.67
N LEU A 92 -15.49 21.88 6.68
CA LEU A 92 -14.86 23.16 6.44
C LEU A 92 -15.13 23.66 5.02
N HIS A 93 -15.30 24.98 4.91
CA HIS A 93 -15.34 25.64 3.61
C HIS A 93 -14.01 25.47 2.86
N TYR A 94 -14.07 25.30 1.52
CA TYR A 94 -12.90 24.98 0.68
C TYR A 94 -11.68 25.91 0.88
N LYS A 95 -11.93 27.18 1.25
CA LYS A 95 -10.88 28.17 1.54
C LYS A 95 -9.98 27.75 2.70
N TRP A 96 -10.55 27.17 3.76
CA TRP A 96 -9.78 26.71 4.93
C TRP A 96 -9.00 25.44 4.61
N LYS A 97 -9.57 24.53 3.83
CA LYS A 97 -8.84 23.36 3.31
C LYS A 97 -7.61 23.79 2.51
N PHE A 98 -7.82 24.70 1.56
CA PHE A 98 -6.75 25.23 0.71
C PHE A 98 -5.70 26.00 1.51
N PHE A 99 -6.12 26.73 2.56
CA PHE A 99 -5.19 27.41 3.47
C PHE A 99 -4.27 26.42 4.20
N GLY A 100 -4.83 25.32 4.74
CA GLY A 100 -4.04 24.26 5.36
C GLY A 100 -3.07 23.61 4.38
N GLN A 101 -3.54 23.28 3.16
CA GLN A 101 -2.70 22.77 2.08
C GLN A 101 -1.59 23.77 1.71
N PHE A 102 -1.91 25.07 1.65
CA PHE A 102 -0.93 26.10 1.33
C PHE A 102 0.21 26.14 2.35
N ILE A 103 -0.12 26.17 3.65
CA ILE A 103 0.89 26.19 4.72
C ILE A 103 1.74 24.93 4.67
N ALA A 104 1.11 23.75 4.56
CA ALA A 104 1.80 22.47 4.54
C ALA A 104 2.79 22.38 3.37
N VAL A 105 2.36 22.75 2.16
CA VAL A 105 3.19 22.71 0.96
C VAL A 105 4.32 23.74 1.04
N PHE A 106 4.01 25.00 1.41
CA PHE A 106 5.02 26.05 1.53
C PHE A 106 6.13 25.67 2.51
N PHE A 107 5.77 25.05 3.64
CA PHE A 107 6.75 24.60 4.63
C PHE A 107 7.71 23.56 4.05
N VAL A 108 7.21 22.57 3.30
CA VAL A 108 8.05 21.54 2.67
C VAL A 108 8.91 22.10 1.53
N LEU A 109 8.36 22.99 0.70
CA LEU A 109 9.08 23.66 -0.38
C LEU A 109 10.29 24.44 0.15
N TYR A 110 10.09 25.20 1.22
CA TYR A 110 11.14 26.04 1.82
C TYR A 110 12.35 25.23 2.29
N HIS A 111 12.14 23.97 2.70
CA HIS A 111 13.19 23.06 3.16
C HIS A 111 13.70 22.12 2.06
N GLY A 112 13.46 22.44 0.79
CA GLY A 112 14.24 21.91 -0.33
C GLY A 112 13.67 20.70 -1.07
N ILE A 113 12.44 20.25 -0.76
CA ILE A 113 11.74 19.24 -1.56
C ILE A 113 10.84 19.97 -2.57
N TYR A 114 11.33 20.11 -3.80
CA TYR A 114 10.61 20.72 -4.91
C TYR A 114 11.15 20.24 -6.26
N LEU A 115 10.41 20.47 -7.33
CA LEU A 115 10.80 20.15 -8.70
C LEU A 115 11.95 21.07 -9.15
N LYS A 116 13.19 20.61 -9.05
CA LYS A 116 14.40 21.35 -9.45
C LYS A 116 14.64 21.19 -10.94
N TYR A 117 14.58 19.96 -11.43
CA TYR A 117 14.77 19.63 -12.83
C TYR A 117 13.41 19.46 -13.50
N LEU A 118 13.17 20.24 -14.54
CA LEU A 118 11.89 20.22 -15.24
C LEU A 118 12.04 19.54 -16.59
N PRO A 119 11.04 18.76 -17.05
CA PRO A 119 11.04 18.23 -18.41
C PRO A 119 11.27 19.34 -19.43
N PHE A 120 12.13 19.08 -20.42
CA PHE A 120 12.55 20.01 -21.47
C PHE A 120 13.35 21.25 -21.01
N ALA A 121 13.68 21.38 -19.73
CA ALA A 121 14.51 22.49 -19.23
C ALA A 121 16.03 22.19 -19.30
N GLY A 122 16.41 21.03 -19.82
CA GLY A 122 17.80 20.57 -19.85
C GLY A 122 18.23 19.93 -18.54
N LEU A 123 19.54 19.89 -18.30
CA LEU A 123 20.13 19.30 -17.09
C LEU A 123 20.32 20.34 -15.97
N ASP A 124 20.09 21.62 -16.26
CA ASP A 124 20.22 22.69 -15.28
C ASP A 124 18.97 22.80 -14.43
N SER A 125 19.14 23.22 -13.16
CA SER A 125 18.01 23.50 -12.29
C SER A 125 17.19 24.66 -12.84
N ALA A 126 15.86 24.48 -12.91
CA ALA A 126 14.95 25.55 -13.27
C ALA A 126 14.97 26.68 -12.23
N SER A 127 14.58 27.88 -12.65
CA SER A 127 14.47 29.03 -11.76
C SER A 127 13.44 28.77 -10.65
N LEU A 128 13.74 29.21 -9.42
CA LEU A 128 12.84 29.09 -8.26
C LEU A 128 11.45 29.70 -8.52
N TRP A 129 11.38 30.76 -9.33
CA TRP A 129 10.12 31.41 -9.74
C TRP A 129 9.20 30.51 -10.58
N ILE A 130 9.73 29.45 -11.18
CA ILE A 130 8.98 28.43 -11.93
C ILE A 130 8.80 27.18 -11.06
N SER A 131 9.89 26.71 -10.44
CA SER A 131 9.89 25.49 -9.63
C SER A 131 8.92 25.54 -8.46
N TYR A 132 8.88 26.63 -7.68
CA TYR A 132 8.02 26.72 -6.50
C TYR A 132 6.53 26.74 -6.87
N PRO A 133 6.05 27.61 -7.78
CA PRO A 133 4.65 27.57 -8.20
C PRO A 133 4.25 26.25 -8.85
N LEU A 134 5.11 25.68 -9.69
CA LEU A 134 4.80 24.42 -10.36
C LEU A 134 4.70 23.26 -9.36
N THR A 135 5.64 23.16 -8.41
CA THR A 135 5.57 22.17 -7.34
C THR A 135 4.33 22.37 -6.49
N PHE A 136 4.00 23.61 -6.15
CA PHE A 136 2.79 23.93 -5.39
C PHE A 136 1.53 23.44 -6.10
N VAL A 137 1.36 23.79 -7.38
CA VAL A 137 0.21 23.37 -8.19
C VAL A 137 0.17 21.86 -8.32
N PHE A 138 1.31 21.21 -8.54
CA PHE A 138 1.39 19.75 -8.64
C PHE A 138 0.97 19.06 -7.34
N VAL A 139 1.56 19.43 -6.20
CA VAL A 139 1.28 18.79 -4.91
C VAL A 139 -0.16 19.04 -4.49
N VAL A 140 -0.63 20.29 -4.51
CA VAL A 140 -2.03 20.61 -4.17
C VAL A 140 -3.00 19.95 -5.14
N GLY A 141 -2.67 19.90 -6.43
CA GLY A 141 -3.44 19.20 -7.44
C GLY A 141 -3.59 17.71 -7.14
N VAL A 142 -2.48 17.02 -6.85
CA VAL A 142 -2.46 15.59 -6.49
C VAL A 142 -3.19 15.34 -5.17
N THR A 143 -2.96 16.15 -4.14
CA THR A 143 -3.67 16.04 -2.85
C THR A 143 -5.19 16.06 -3.03
N ASN A 144 -5.69 17.03 -3.82
CA ASN A 144 -7.13 17.11 -4.11
C ASN A 144 -7.60 16.02 -5.07
N ALA A 145 -6.75 15.56 -6.00
CA ALA A 145 -7.07 14.47 -6.91
C ALA A 145 -7.31 13.14 -6.17
N VAL A 146 -6.48 12.84 -5.17
CA VAL A 146 -6.63 11.64 -4.34
C VAL A 146 -7.88 11.75 -3.46
N ASN A 147 -8.17 12.92 -2.90
CA ASN A 147 -9.42 13.19 -2.18
C ASN A 147 -10.66 12.97 -3.06
N LEU A 148 -10.66 13.44 -4.30
CA LEU A 148 -11.75 13.21 -5.25
C LEU A 148 -11.86 11.75 -5.72
N SER A 149 -10.76 11.00 -5.70
CA SER A 149 -10.73 9.58 -6.05
C SER A 149 -11.34 8.68 -4.97
N ASP A 150 -11.53 9.16 -3.74
CA ASP A 150 -12.10 8.42 -2.60
C ASP A 150 -13.65 8.31 -2.68
N GLY A 151 -14.16 7.97 -3.87
CA GLY A 151 -15.61 7.86 -4.13
C GLY A 151 -16.18 6.43 -4.06
N LEU A 152 -15.31 5.41 -3.98
CA LEU A 152 -15.67 4.00 -3.88
C LEU A 152 -14.80 3.29 -2.84
N ASP A 153 -15.34 2.25 -2.20
CA ASP A 153 -14.71 1.45 -1.15
C ASP A 153 -13.39 0.84 -1.65
N GLY A 154 -12.30 1.19 -0.98
CA GLY A 154 -10.94 0.75 -1.28
C GLY A 154 -10.25 1.50 -2.42
N LEU A 155 -10.95 2.30 -3.23
CA LEU A 155 -10.44 2.86 -4.49
C LEU A 155 -9.19 3.73 -4.32
N ALA A 156 -9.29 4.82 -3.57
CA ALA A 156 -8.17 5.75 -3.37
C ALA A 156 -6.99 5.06 -2.67
N ALA A 157 -7.30 4.29 -1.61
CA ALA A 157 -6.32 3.51 -0.86
C ALA A 157 -5.54 2.53 -1.76
N GLY A 158 -6.20 1.80 -2.65
CA GLY A 158 -5.51 0.84 -3.53
C GLY A 158 -4.65 1.49 -4.60
N ILE A 159 -5.11 2.57 -5.25
CA ILE A 159 -4.31 3.32 -6.22
C ILE A 159 -3.05 3.87 -5.54
N MET A 160 -3.18 4.44 -4.35
CA MET A 160 -2.06 4.99 -3.59
C MET A 160 -1.12 3.91 -3.08
N LEU A 161 -1.64 2.76 -2.63
CA LEU A 161 -0.82 1.62 -2.25
C LEU A 161 0.06 1.14 -3.42
N MET A 162 -0.50 1.00 -4.62
CA MET A 162 0.26 0.62 -5.82
C MET A 162 1.33 1.66 -6.18
N THR A 163 0.99 2.94 -6.07
CA THR A 163 1.91 4.06 -6.34
C THR A 163 3.07 4.08 -5.34
N LEU A 164 2.76 3.99 -4.05
CA LEU A 164 3.76 3.98 -2.97
C LEU A 164 4.64 2.73 -3.03
N ALA A 165 4.11 1.59 -3.47
CA ALA A 165 4.92 0.39 -3.69
C ALA A 165 5.93 0.59 -4.82
N ALA A 166 5.56 1.28 -5.91
CA ALA A 166 6.50 1.66 -6.97
C ALA A 166 7.54 2.67 -6.46
N VAL A 167 7.15 3.64 -5.62
CA VAL A 167 8.09 4.58 -5.00
C VAL A 167 9.08 3.87 -4.08
N ALA A 168 8.59 2.99 -3.19
CA ALA A 168 9.44 2.18 -2.32
C ALA A 168 10.39 1.31 -3.15
N PHE A 169 9.91 0.75 -4.27
CA PHE A 169 10.73 0.00 -5.21
C PHE A 169 11.90 0.80 -5.75
N PHE A 170 11.64 1.95 -6.36
CA PHE A 170 12.68 2.75 -6.99
C PHE A 170 13.64 3.38 -5.97
N ALA A 171 13.12 3.79 -4.81
CA ALA A 171 13.93 4.37 -3.75
C ALA A 171 14.97 3.37 -3.26
N ASP A 172 14.51 2.15 -2.97
CA ASP A 172 15.37 1.10 -2.45
C ASP A 172 16.38 0.58 -3.48
N PHE A 173 15.98 0.50 -4.75
CA PHE A 173 16.84 0.07 -5.85
C PHE A 173 18.17 0.83 -5.94
N VAL A 174 18.22 2.08 -5.45
CA VAL A 174 19.42 2.92 -5.41
C VAL A 174 19.93 3.22 -4.00
N GLY A 175 19.47 2.49 -2.98
CA GLY A 175 19.89 2.67 -1.59
C GLY A 175 19.24 3.87 -0.86
N GLY A 176 18.12 4.37 -1.36
CA GLY A 176 17.33 5.45 -0.75
C GLY A 176 16.49 5.00 0.46
N SER A 177 17.13 4.43 1.48
CA SER A 177 16.48 3.75 2.61
C SER A 177 15.45 4.62 3.34
N ASN A 178 15.74 5.91 3.59
CA ASN A 178 14.79 6.79 4.31
C ASN A 178 13.50 7.02 3.53
N LEU A 179 13.58 7.19 2.20
CA LEU A 179 12.41 7.35 1.33
C LEU A 179 11.59 6.05 1.29
N ALA A 180 12.27 4.90 1.14
CA ALA A 180 11.62 3.59 1.17
C ALA A 180 10.95 3.32 2.52
N LEU A 181 11.57 3.73 3.63
CA LEU A 181 11.04 3.56 4.99
C LEU A 181 9.71 4.30 5.15
N ILE A 182 9.64 5.57 4.73
CA ILE A 182 8.42 6.37 4.81
C ILE A 182 7.33 5.82 3.88
N ALA A 183 7.69 5.43 2.66
CA ALA A 183 6.75 4.81 1.73
C ALA A 183 6.17 3.50 2.31
N LEU A 184 7.00 2.67 2.94
CA LEU A 184 6.57 1.43 3.60
C LEU A 184 5.71 1.69 4.84
N ALA A 185 5.97 2.75 5.61
CA ALA A 185 5.10 3.17 6.71
C ALA A 185 3.71 3.54 6.19
N LEU A 186 3.63 4.27 5.06
CA LEU A 186 2.34 4.60 4.43
C LEU A 186 1.62 3.35 3.92
N ILE A 187 2.34 2.47 3.22
CA ILE A 187 1.79 1.19 2.74
C ILE A 187 1.21 0.39 3.91
N GLY A 188 1.94 0.27 5.03
CA GLY A 188 1.47 -0.44 6.22
C GLY A 188 0.19 0.17 6.80
N GLY A 189 0.15 1.50 6.96
CA GLY A 189 -1.03 2.21 7.43
C GLY A 189 -2.24 2.02 6.50
N ILE A 190 -2.03 2.11 5.19
CA ILE A 190 -3.07 1.89 4.17
C ILE A 190 -3.60 0.47 4.23
N LEU A 191 -2.75 -0.56 4.36
CA LEU A 191 -3.20 -1.95 4.48
C LEU A 191 -4.02 -2.18 5.74
N GLY A 192 -3.58 -1.61 6.87
CA GLY A 192 -4.32 -1.70 8.12
C GLY A 192 -5.70 -1.06 8.02
N PHE A 193 -5.82 0.04 7.27
CA PHE A 193 -7.10 0.68 6.94
C PHE A 193 -7.95 -0.12 5.94
N LEU A 194 -7.36 -0.62 4.86
CA LEU A 194 -8.05 -1.37 3.79
C LEU A 194 -8.81 -2.58 4.32
N ARG A 195 -8.33 -3.20 5.40
CA ARG A 195 -9.04 -4.28 6.11
C ARG A 195 -10.48 -3.90 6.50
N PHE A 196 -10.73 -2.63 6.84
CA PHE A 196 -12.04 -2.15 7.27
C PHE A 196 -12.77 -1.35 6.17
N ASN A 197 -12.05 -0.91 5.14
CA ASN A 197 -12.59 -0.10 4.04
C ASN A 197 -12.90 -0.89 2.76
N SER A 198 -12.44 -2.15 2.65
CA SER A 198 -12.74 -2.97 1.48
C SER A 198 -14.23 -3.28 1.38
N HIS A 199 -14.76 -3.27 0.15
CA HIS A 199 -16.20 -3.39 -0.09
C HIS A 199 -16.80 -4.69 0.49
N PRO A 200 -17.87 -4.62 1.29
CA PRO A 200 -18.57 -3.41 1.75
C PRO A 200 -17.85 -2.73 2.92
N ALA A 201 -17.56 -1.42 2.79
CA ALA A 201 -16.81 -0.67 3.80
C ALA A 201 -17.54 -0.54 5.14
N ILE A 202 -16.78 -0.70 6.22
CA ILE A 202 -17.22 -0.48 7.61
C ILE A 202 -16.78 0.91 8.09
N VAL A 203 -15.75 1.48 7.47
CA VAL A 203 -15.21 2.81 7.75
C VAL A 203 -14.75 3.46 6.44
N PHE A 204 -15.00 4.76 6.30
CA PHE A 204 -14.50 5.58 5.20
C PHE A 204 -13.20 6.28 5.56
N MET A 205 -12.40 6.58 4.54
CA MET A 205 -11.11 7.24 4.71
C MET A 205 -11.29 8.68 5.19
N GLY A 206 -12.29 9.40 4.66
CA GLY A 206 -12.52 10.80 4.99
C GLY A 206 -11.48 11.73 4.36
N ASP A 207 -11.66 13.03 4.57
CA ASP A 207 -10.77 14.06 4.03
C ASP A 207 -9.38 14.00 4.68
N THR A 208 -9.32 13.61 5.97
CA THR A 208 -8.06 13.40 6.70
C THR A 208 -7.11 12.47 5.96
N GLY A 209 -7.58 11.27 5.61
CA GLY A 209 -6.71 10.23 5.07
C GLY A 209 -6.37 10.46 3.61
N SER A 210 -7.37 10.85 2.83
CA SER A 210 -7.21 11.00 1.38
C SER A 210 -6.30 12.17 1.03
N GLN A 211 -6.43 13.30 1.75
CA GLN A 211 -5.50 14.42 1.59
C GLN A 211 -4.10 14.09 2.11
N PHE A 212 -3.98 13.43 3.28
CA PHE A 212 -2.67 13.04 3.82
C PHE A 212 -1.90 12.12 2.87
N ILE A 213 -2.53 11.05 2.37
CA ILE A 213 -1.87 10.12 1.46
C ILE A 213 -1.53 10.80 0.14
N GLY A 214 -2.43 11.63 -0.41
CA GLY A 214 -2.14 12.36 -1.65
C GLY A 214 -0.98 13.35 -1.51
N PHE A 215 -0.92 14.09 -0.41
CA PHE A 215 0.19 14.98 -0.07
C PHE A 215 1.52 14.24 0.05
N MET A 216 1.53 13.14 0.83
CA MET A 216 2.73 12.34 1.02
C MET A 216 3.18 11.70 -0.29
N ALA A 217 2.27 11.08 -1.05
CA ALA A 217 2.61 10.44 -2.32
C ALA A 217 3.19 11.44 -3.33
N ALA A 218 2.65 12.66 -3.43
CA ALA A 218 3.18 13.70 -4.31
C ALA A 218 4.62 14.06 -3.95
N PHE A 219 4.90 14.36 -2.69
CA PHE A 219 6.25 14.73 -2.24
C PHE A 219 7.24 13.57 -2.30
N LEU A 220 6.82 12.34 -1.99
CA LEU A 220 7.69 11.17 -2.12
C LEU A 220 8.03 10.87 -3.59
N CYS A 221 7.10 11.10 -4.54
CA CYS A 221 7.41 11.00 -5.97
C CYS A 221 8.39 12.09 -6.43
N ILE A 222 8.23 13.33 -5.96
CA ILE A 222 9.17 14.42 -6.25
C ILE A 222 10.54 14.10 -5.66
N TYR A 223 10.61 13.73 -4.39
CA TYR A 223 11.88 13.43 -3.72
C TYR A 223 12.59 12.22 -4.37
N LEU A 224 11.82 11.24 -4.86
CA LEU A 224 12.36 10.12 -5.62
C LEU A 224 13.13 10.58 -6.86
N THR A 225 12.54 11.45 -7.70
CA THR A 225 13.18 11.87 -8.96
C THR A 225 14.18 12.99 -8.79
N GLU A 226 14.03 13.85 -7.79
CA GLU A 226 14.86 15.06 -7.62
C GLU A 226 16.06 14.87 -6.69
N ASN A 227 16.02 13.87 -5.79
CA ASN A 227 17.02 13.71 -4.72
C ASN A 227 17.57 12.29 -4.57
N VAL A 228 16.75 11.26 -4.78
CA VAL A 228 17.17 9.86 -4.53
C VAL A 228 17.67 9.19 -5.80
N TYR A 229 16.89 9.25 -6.87
CA TYR A 229 17.20 8.58 -8.12
C TYR A 229 17.15 9.54 -9.31
N MET A 230 18.07 10.51 -9.33
CA MET A 230 18.11 11.62 -10.30
C MET A 230 18.30 11.20 -11.77
N THR A 231 18.63 9.93 -12.03
CA THR A 231 18.67 9.40 -13.41
C THR A 231 17.27 9.05 -13.95
N LEU A 232 16.26 8.97 -13.08
CA LEU A 232 14.88 8.82 -13.50
C LEU A 232 14.43 10.08 -14.24
N ASN A 233 13.58 9.90 -15.23
CA ASN A 233 12.99 11.03 -15.94
C ASN A 233 12.19 11.96 -14.97
N PRO A 234 12.38 13.29 -15.00
CA PRO A 234 11.65 14.22 -14.11
C PRO A 234 10.12 14.22 -14.28
N ALA A 235 9.61 13.76 -15.43
CA ALA A 235 8.18 13.60 -15.68
C ALA A 235 7.58 12.32 -15.07
N LEU A 236 8.39 11.41 -14.51
CA LEU A 236 7.94 10.14 -13.97
C LEU A 236 6.84 10.24 -12.89
N PRO A 237 6.79 11.27 -12.01
CA PRO A 237 5.70 11.46 -11.07
C PRO A 237 4.31 11.52 -11.73
N LEU A 238 4.21 12.01 -12.98
CA LEU A 238 2.96 12.00 -13.73
C LEU A 238 2.52 10.60 -14.12
N LEU A 239 3.44 9.67 -14.39
CA LEU A 239 3.08 8.27 -14.62
C LEU A 239 2.78 7.56 -13.29
N LEU A 240 3.55 7.80 -12.24
CA LEU A 240 3.31 7.19 -10.93
C LEU A 240 1.93 7.57 -10.36
N LEU A 241 1.52 8.83 -10.50
CA LEU A 241 0.23 9.36 -10.03
C LEU A 241 -0.79 9.52 -11.18
N GLY A 242 -0.60 8.77 -12.26
CA GLY A 242 -1.24 9.06 -13.54
C GLY A 242 -2.76 9.11 -13.52
N LEU A 243 -3.40 8.13 -12.87
CA LEU A 243 -4.86 8.07 -12.87
C LEU A 243 -5.52 9.19 -12.03
N PRO A 244 -5.12 9.47 -10.77
CA PRO A 244 -5.64 10.63 -10.04
C PRO A 244 -5.48 11.95 -10.79
N VAL A 245 -4.30 12.17 -11.38
CA VAL A 245 -4.00 13.39 -12.16
C VAL A 245 -4.92 13.47 -13.39
N LEU A 246 -5.06 12.37 -14.14
CA LEU A 246 -5.94 12.30 -15.32
C LEU A 246 -7.40 12.61 -14.95
N ASP A 247 -7.95 11.94 -13.95
CA ASP A 247 -9.37 12.10 -13.57
C ASP A 247 -9.67 13.56 -13.17
N THR A 248 -8.76 14.17 -12.42
CA THR A 248 -8.90 15.55 -11.96
C THR A 248 -8.78 16.55 -13.11
N LEU A 249 -7.77 16.40 -13.97
CA LEU A 249 -7.60 17.25 -15.15
C LEU A 249 -8.79 17.12 -16.11
N MET A 250 -9.30 15.90 -16.31
CA MET A 250 -10.47 15.64 -17.14
C MET A 250 -11.71 16.37 -16.62
N VAL A 251 -12.02 16.22 -15.32
CA VAL A 251 -13.19 16.84 -14.71
C VAL A 251 -13.06 18.37 -14.70
N MET A 252 -11.88 18.91 -14.36
CA MET A 252 -11.63 20.36 -14.39
C MET A 252 -11.76 20.93 -15.82
N SER A 253 -11.18 20.28 -16.82
CA SER A 253 -11.24 20.73 -18.23
C SER A 253 -12.68 20.78 -18.74
N GLN A 254 -13.48 19.77 -18.41
CA GLN A 254 -14.90 19.75 -18.79
C GLN A 254 -15.72 20.85 -18.10
N ARG A 255 -15.40 21.18 -16.83
CA ARG A 255 -16.07 22.29 -16.12
C ARG A 255 -15.78 23.62 -16.79
N ILE A 256 -14.51 23.86 -17.12
CA ILE A 256 -14.07 25.08 -17.82
C ILE A 256 -14.77 25.19 -19.18
N TYR A 257 -14.86 24.10 -19.94
CA TYR A 257 -15.56 24.07 -21.22
C TYR A 257 -17.06 24.44 -21.11
N ILE A 258 -17.71 24.10 -20.00
CA ILE A 258 -19.13 24.41 -19.75
C ILE A 258 -19.29 25.73 -18.96
N GLY A 259 -18.22 26.52 -18.79
CA GLY A 259 -18.25 27.81 -18.10
C GLY A 259 -18.43 27.73 -16.58
N LYS A 260 -18.21 26.55 -15.96
CA LYS A 260 -18.25 26.36 -14.50
C LYS A 260 -16.85 26.50 -13.90
N SER A 261 -16.81 26.90 -12.62
CA SER A 261 -15.55 26.92 -11.86
C SER A 261 -14.93 25.52 -11.81
N PRO A 262 -13.60 25.38 -12.01
CA PRO A 262 -12.92 24.09 -11.89
C PRO A 262 -12.99 23.50 -10.48
N PHE A 263 -13.33 24.29 -9.45
CA PHE A 263 -13.42 23.86 -8.04
C PHE A 263 -14.84 23.52 -7.57
N SER A 264 -15.86 23.59 -8.44
CA SER A 264 -17.23 23.24 -8.05
C SER A 264 -17.42 21.72 -7.89
N PRO A 265 -18.14 21.19 -6.89
CA PRO A 265 -18.40 19.75 -6.76
C PRO A 265 -19.09 19.15 -8.00
N ASP A 266 -18.72 17.93 -8.43
CA ASP A 266 -19.32 17.25 -9.59
C ASP A 266 -19.26 15.72 -9.45
N LYS A 267 -20.17 14.99 -10.12
CA LYS A 267 -20.28 13.51 -10.09
C LYS A 267 -19.75 12.86 -11.37
N ARG A 268 -18.84 13.52 -12.09
CA ARG A 268 -18.39 13.10 -13.43
C ARG A 268 -17.01 12.45 -13.48
N HIS A 269 -16.50 12.06 -12.31
CA HIS A 269 -15.28 11.27 -12.13
C HIS A 269 -15.39 9.91 -12.83
N ILE A 270 -14.24 9.33 -13.20
CA ILE A 270 -14.13 8.05 -13.91
C ILE A 270 -14.96 6.94 -13.24
N HIS A 271 -14.92 6.84 -11.92
CA HIS A 271 -15.65 5.81 -11.18
C HIS A 271 -17.18 5.94 -11.34
N HIS A 272 -17.72 7.15 -11.31
CA HIS A 272 -19.15 7.39 -11.57
C HIS A 272 -19.53 7.11 -13.02
N ARG A 273 -18.65 7.40 -13.98
CA ARG A 273 -18.86 7.07 -15.40
C ARG A 273 -18.95 5.56 -15.61
N LEU A 274 -18.07 4.79 -14.98
CA LEU A 274 -18.11 3.31 -15.04
C LEU A 274 -19.42 2.77 -14.44
N LEU A 275 -19.84 3.27 -13.28
CA LEU A 275 -21.12 2.89 -12.69
C LEU A 275 -22.31 3.21 -13.62
N ALA A 276 -22.30 4.38 -14.26
CA ALA A 276 -23.34 4.77 -15.23
C ALA A 276 -23.33 3.90 -16.50
N LEU A 277 -22.18 3.34 -16.89
CA LEU A 277 -22.05 2.37 -17.98
C LEU A 277 -22.51 0.95 -17.56
N GLY A 278 -22.99 0.75 -16.33
CA GLY A 278 -23.50 -0.52 -15.84
C GLY A 278 -22.46 -1.42 -15.18
N PHE A 279 -21.26 -0.92 -14.89
CA PHE A 279 -20.30 -1.64 -14.05
C PHE A 279 -20.80 -1.67 -12.61
N SER A 280 -20.59 -2.79 -11.91
CA SER A 280 -20.75 -2.84 -10.46
C SER A 280 -19.62 -2.07 -9.75
N HIS A 281 -19.80 -1.82 -8.45
CA HIS A 281 -18.79 -1.18 -7.60
C HIS A 281 -17.42 -1.87 -7.70
N ALA A 282 -17.39 -3.19 -7.48
CA ALA A 282 -16.18 -4.00 -7.55
C ALA A 282 -15.53 -3.98 -8.94
N GLU A 283 -16.32 -4.06 -10.02
CA GLU A 283 -15.80 -4.03 -11.39
C GLU A 283 -15.23 -2.66 -11.74
N SER A 284 -15.85 -1.57 -11.26
CA SER A 284 -15.36 -0.21 -11.48
C SER A 284 -13.99 -0.01 -10.82
N VAL A 285 -13.83 -0.42 -9.56
CA VAL A 285 -12.55 -0.33 -8.85
C VAL A 285 -11.49 -1.23 -9.50
N SER A 286 -11.88 -2.45 -9.91
CA SER A 286 -11.01 -3.39 -10.61
C SER A 286 -10.46 -2.82 -11.92
N PHE A 287 -11.32 -2.21 -12.72
CA PHE A 287 -10.94 -1.57 -13.98
C PHE A 287 -9.99 -0.40 -13.74
N ILE A 288 -10.25 0.40 -12.72
CA ILE A 288 -9.38 1.51 -12.31
C ILE A 288 -8.00 1.01 -11.87
N TYR A 289 -7.91 -0.04 -11.05
CA TYR A 289 -6.61 -0.60 -10.67
C TYR A 289 -5.84 -1.13 -11.88
N ALA A 290 -6.53 -1.76 -12.84
CA ALA A 290 -5.89 -2.19 -14.09
C ALA A 290 -5.32 -1.01 -14.89
N LEU A 291 -6.05 0.11 -14.98
CA LEU A 291 -5.54 1.33 -15.61
C LEU A 291 -4.32 1.90 -14.86
N GLN A 292 -4.37 1.94 -13.53
CA GLN A 292 -3.23 2.39 -12.73
C GLN A 292 -2.01 1.48 -12.93
N SER A 293 -2.20 0.15 -13.04
CA SER A 293 -1.11 -0.77 -13.39
C SER A 293 -0.47 -0.47 -14.74
N VAL A 294 -1.24 -0.05 -15.76
CA VAL A 294 -0.69 0.36 -17.05
C VAL A 294 0.20 1.59 -16.91
N PHE A 295 -0.24 2.59 -16.13
CA PHE A 295 0.58 3.76 -15.82
C PHE A 295 1.88 3.40 -15.08
N LEU A 296 1.82 2.51 -14.08
CA LEU A 296 3.01 2.07 -13.33
C LEU A 296 3.95 1.21 -14.19
N LEU A 297 3.42 0.36 -15.06
CA LEU A 297 4.23 -0.41 -16.01
C LEU A 297 4.92 0.52 -17.00
N ALA A 298 4.21 1.53 -17.51
CA ALA A 298 4.81 2.57 -18.35
C ALA A 298 5.89 3.34 -17.60
N ALA A 299 5.67 3.70 -16.32
CA ALA A 299 6.68 4.33 -15.48
C ALA A 299 7.93 3.45 -15.40
N PHE A 300 7.77 2.15 -15.13
CA PHE A 300 8.89 1.22 -15.07
C PHE A 300 9.64 1.11 -16.39
N VAL A 301 8.95 0.90 -17.52
CA VAL A 301 9.60 0.71 -18.83
C VAL A 301 10.25 1.99 -19.35
N LEU A 302 9.62 3.15 -19.14
CA LEU A 302 10.04 4.42 -19.72
C LEU A 302 10.97 5.25 -18.82
N ARG A 303 11.32 4.75 -17.63
CA ARG A 303 12.02 5.50 -16.58
C ARG A 303 13.31 6.23 -17.00
N TYR A 304 14.03 5.75 -18.01
CA TYR A 304 15.26 6.38 -18.54
C TYR A 304 15.10 6.94 -19.96
N GLN A 305 13.86 6.98 -20.47
CA GLN A 305 13.58 7.50 -21.81
C GLN A 305 13.54 9.02 -21.80
N SER A 306 13.60 9.62 -22.99
CA SER A 306 13.51 11.07 -23.16
C SER A 306 12.16 11.63 -22.69
N ASP A 307 12.16 12.90 -22.28
CA ASP A 307 10.97 13.61 -21.81
C ASP A 307 9.81 13.53 -22.81
N LEU A 308 10.13 13.67 -24.10
CA LEU A 308 9.16 13.56 -25.19
C LEU A 308 8.49 12.17 -25.22
N THR A 309 9.26 11.11 -25.00
CA THR A 309 8.74 9.74 -25.00
C THR A 309 7.86 9.49 -23.78
N VAL A 310 8.33 9.90 -22.59
CA VAL A 310 7.59 9.73 -21.33
C VAL A 310 6.27 10.50 -21.37
N LEU A 311 6.31 11.79 -21.71
CA LEU A 311 5.11 12.63 -21.78
C LEU A 311 4.21 12.28 -22.96
N GLY A 312 4.79 11.91 -24.11
CA GLY A 312 4.04 11.43 -25.27
C GLY A 312 3.25 10.16 -24.96
N CYS A 313 3.88 9.18 -24.28
CA CYS A 313 3.21 7.98 -23.81
C CYS A 313 2.13 8.29 -22.75
N TYR A 314 2.41 9.19 -21.80
CA TYR A 314 1.41 9.63 -20.82
C TYR A 314 0.17 10.22 -21.51
N ILE A 315 0.36 11.16 -22.44
CA ILE A 315 -0.73 11.79 -23.20
C ILE A 315 -1.48 10.74 -24.04
N LEU A 316 -0.77 9.78 -24.64
CA LEU A 316 -1.38 8.71 -25.42
C LEU A 316 -2.27 7.81 -24.54
N ILE A 317 -1.79 7.36 -23.38
CA ILE A 317 -2.60 6.56 -22.44
C ILE A 317 -3.84 7.34 -21.99
N CYS A 318 -3.66 8.61 -21.61
CA CYS A 318 -4.76 9.50 -21.26
C CYS A 318 -5.77 9.65 -22.41
N GLY A 319 -5.29 9.87 -23.63
CA GLY A 319 -6.11 9.99 -24.83
C GLY A 319 -6.92 8.72 -25.12
N LEU A 320 -6.31 7.53 -24.97
CA LEU A 320 -7.00 6.25 -25.12
C LEU A 320 -8.12 6.06 -24.09
N ILE A 321 -7.88 6.42 -22.83
CA ILE A 321 -8.90 6.35 -21.77
C ILE A 321 -10.06 7.32 -22.07
N LEU A 322 -9.75 8.56 -22.46
CA LEU A 322 -10.75 9.57 -22.77
C LEU A 322 -11.59 9.21 -24.00
N THR A 323 -10.94 8.71 -25.05
CA THR A 323 -11.63 8.25 -26.28
C THR A 323 -12.51 7.04 -26.01
N PHE A 324 -12.09 6.10 -25.16
CA PHE A 324 -12.95 5.01 -24.71
C PHE A 324 -14.23 5.53 -24.05
N PHE A 325 -14.13 6.45 -23.09
CA PHE A 325 -15.31 7.01 -22.42
C PHE A 325 -16.20 7.82 -23.37
N PHE A 326 -15.61 8.58 -24.29
CA PHE A 326 -16.36 9.32 -25.31
C PHE A 326 -17.11 8.38 -26.26
N TRP A 327 -16.44 7.33 -26.75
CA TRP A 327 -17.03 6.31 -27.61
C TRP A 327 -18.16 5.57 -26.90
N ALA A 328 -17.95 5.14 -25.65
CA ALA A 328 -18.97 4.45 -24.85
C ALA A 328 -20.22 5.32 -24.66
N GLN A 329 -20.03 6.62 -24.42
CA GLN A 329 -21.13 7.57 -24.29
C GLN A 329 -21.89 7.80 -25.60
N GLN A 330 -21.18 7.94 -26.73
CA GLN A 330 -21.80 8.18 -28.05
C GLN A 330 -22.58 6.97 -28.57
N THR A 331 -22.06 5.77 -28.34
CA THR A 331 -22.69 4.53 -28.80
C THR A 331 -23.82 4.06 -27.89
N GLY A 332 -24.01 4.70 -26.72
CA GLY A 332 -24.92 4.20 -25.69
C GLY A 332 -24.50 2.82 -25.18
N TRP A 333 -23.20 2.51 -25.23
CA TRP A 333 -22.70 1.20 -24.83
C TRP A 333 -22.85 1.02 -23.33
N HIS A 334 -23.55 -0.04 -22.93
CA HIS A 334 -23.69 -0.44 -21.54
C HIS A 334 -23.07 -1.83 -21.35
N PHE A 335 -22.22 -1.97 -20.33
CA PHE A 335 -21.58 -3.23 -19.98
C PHE A 335 -22.57 -4.30 -19.52
N ARG A 336 -23.66 -3.87 -18.86
CA ARG A 336 -24.79 -4.73 -18.49
C ARG A 336 -26.07 -4.16 -19.11
N THR A 337 -26.85 -5.03 -19.74
CA THR A 337 -28.25 -4.75 -20.10
C THR A 337 -29.17 -5.36 -19.06
N ASP A 338 -30.38 -4.81 -18.84
CA ASP A 338 -31.30 -5.27 -17.79
C ASP A 338 -31.64 -6.78 -17.84
N ASN A 339 -31.41 -7.44 -18.98
CA ASN A 339 -31.59 -8.88 -19.18
C ASN A 339 -30.42 -9.77 -18.68
N ASP A 340 -29.23 -9.22 -18.39
CA ASP A 340 -28.04 -10.00 -17.98
C ASP A 340 -28.08 -10.50 -16.53
N VAL A 341 -29.01 -10.02 -15.69
CA VAL A 341 -29.09 -10.37 -14.26
C VAL A 341 -29.56 -11.82 -14.05
N ALA A 342 -30.27 -12.41 -15.02
CA ALA A 342 -30.83 -13.76 -14.90
C ALA A 342 -29.86 -14.88 -15.30
N ASP A 343 -28.95 -14.66 -16.26
CA ASP A 343 -28.41 -15.78 -17.05
C ASP A 343 -26.96 -16.24 -16.71
N ARG A 344 -26.24 -15.53 -15.84
CA ARG A 344 -24.82 -15.88 -15.52
C ARG A 344 -24.63 -16.72 -14.26
N ARG A 345 -25.63 -17.50 -13.84
CA ARG A 345 -25.44 -18.51 -12.77
C ARG A 345 -24.53 -19.65 -13.20
N ARG A 346 -24.33 -19.90 -14.51
CA ARG A 346 -23.55 -21.03 -15.04
C ARG A 346 -22.24 -20.59 -15.73
N GLY A 347 -21.21 -20.28 -14.95
CA GLY A 347 -19.85 -20.29 -15.50
C GLY A 347 -19.38 -21.74 -15.67
N ILE A 348 -18.72 -22.09 -16.79
CA ILE A 348 -18.14 -23.43 -17.05
C ILE A 348 -17.24 -23.89 -15.89
N LEU A 349 -16.46 -22.96 -15.31
CA LEU A 349 -15.60 -23.21 -14.15
C LEU A 349 -16.36 -23.56 -12.86
N ARG A 350 -17.66 -23.21 -12.75
CA ARG A 350 -18.51 -23.53 -11.59
C ARG A 350 -19.04 -24.97 -11.61
N GLN A 351 -18.90 -25.69 -12.71
CA GLN A 351 -19.31 -27.10 -12.81
C GLN A 351 -18.30 -28.05 -12.15
N PHE A 352 -17.11 -27.57 -11.84
CA PHE A 352 -16.01 -28.36 -11.32
C PHE A 352 -15.81 -28.15 -9.82
N ASP A 353 -16.73 -28.67 -9.00
CA ASP A 353 -16.63 -28.64 -7.53
C ASP A 353 -15.34 -29.29 -7.00
N TRP A 354 -14.70 -30.18 -7.77
CA TRP A 354 -13.39 -30.76 -7.44
C TRP A 354 -12.25 -29.74 -7.48
N LEU A 355 -12.32 -28.73 -8.37
CA LEU A 355 -11.31 -27.68 -8.50
C LEU A 355 -11.28 -26.79 -7.25
N TYR A 356 -12.46 -26.56 -6.65
CA TYR A 356 -12.59 -25.87 -5.37
C TYR A 356 -11.88 -26.61 -4.24
N TRP A 357 -12.18 -27.91 -4.08
CA TRP A 357 -11.57 -28.72 -3.03
C TRP A 357 -10.07 -28.90 -3.24
N GLY A 358 -9.63 -29.05 -4.50
CA GLY A 358 -8.22 -29.14 -4.87
C GLY A 358 -7.43 -27.87 -4.57
N ALA A 359 -7.92 -26.70 -5.02
CA ALA A 359 -7.28 -25.42 -4.73
C ALA A 359 -7.19 -25.15 -3.23
N ARG A 360 -8.25 -25.48 -2.48
CA ARG A 360 -8.26 -25.37 -1.02
C ARG A 360 -7.20 -26.23 -0.35
N LEU A 361 -7.17 -27.53 -0.66
CA LEU A 361 -6.20 -28.47 -0.07
C LEU A 361 -4.76 -28.06 -0.38
N TYR A 362 -4.53 -27.57 -1.60
CA TYR A 362 -3.23 -27.07 -2.00
C TYR A 362 -2.82 -25.84 -1.18
N ILE A 363 -3.67 -24.81 -1.04
CA ILE A 363 -3.32 -23.60 -0.27
C ILE A 363 -3.03 -23.95 1.20
N GLU A 364 -3.83 -24.84 1.79
CA GLU A 364 -3.62 -25.30 3.17
C GLU A 364 -2.28 -26.04 3.33
N PHE A 365 -2.01 -27.02 2.47
CA PHE A 365 -0.76 -27.78 2.51
C PHE A 365 0.46 -26.91 2.18
N ALA A 366 0.32 -26.00 1.23
CA ALA A 366 1.34 -25.06 0.83
C ALA A 366 1.75 -24.17 2.01
N LEU A 367 0.80 -23.53 2.70
CA LEU A 367 1.11 -22.70 3.87
C LEU A 367 1.73 -23.51 5.01
N LEU A 368 1.29 -24.75 5.20
CA LEU A 368 1.84 -25.63 6.23
C LEU A 368 3.29 -26.03 5.92
N LEU A 369 3.56 -26.41 4.67
CA LEU A 369 4.91 -26.67 4.15
C LEU A 369 5.80 -25.44 4.30
N TYR A 370 5.28 -24.26 3.96
CA TYR A 370 5.98 -23.00 4.15
C TYR A 370 6.33 -22.77 5.63
N LEU A 371 5.36 -22.84 6.54
CA LEU A 371 5.60 -22.65 7.97
C LEU A 371 6.64 -23.64 8.52
N TRP A 372 6.59 -24.90 8.11
CA TRP A 372 7.56 -25.92 8.54
C TRP A 372 8.95 -25.69 7.95
N ALA A 373 9.06 -25.34 6.67
CA ALA A 373 10.32 -24.97 6.04
C ALA A 373 10.96 -23.78 6.78
N MET A 374 10.15 -22.82 7.24
CA MET A 374 10.62 -21.68 8.02
C MET A 374 11.04 -22.07 9.43
N MET A 375 10.27 -22.89 10.14
CA MET A 375 10.68 -23.42 11.45
C MET A 375 12.03 -24.17 11.34
N PHE A 376 12.24 -24.91 10.26
CA PHE A 376 13.52 -25.58 9.99
C PHE A 376 14.66 -24.59 9.70
N ALA A 377 14.42 -23.56 8.90
CA ALA A 377 15.40 -22.49 8.65
C ALA A 377 15.77 -21.74 9.96
N MET A 378 14.78 -21.43 10.79
CA MET A 378 14.97 -20.81 12.11
C MET A 378 15.79 -21.70 13.05
N PHE A 379 15.51 -23.01 13.06
CA PHE A 379 16.27 -23.98 13.84
C PHE A 379 17.74 -24.06 13.40
N LYS A 380 18.02 -23.98 12.09
CA LYS A 380 19.39 -23.90 11.57
C LYS A 380 20.09 -22.58 11.92
N SER A 381 19.35 -21.47 11.95
CA SER A 381 19.89 -20.13 12.25
C SER A 381 20.17 -19.89 13.75
N PHE A 382 19.78 -20.83 14.61
CA PHE A 382 19.86 -20.74 16.08
C PHE A 382 21.30 -20.64 16.62
N SER A 383 22.31 -20.87 15.78
CA SER A 383 23.73 -20.76 16.16
C SER A 383 24.37 -19.40 15.89
N ILE A 384 23.65 -18.38 15.38
CA ILE A 384 24.28 -17.23 14.72
C ILE A 384 24.02 -15.84 15.35
N PHE A 385 22.99 -15.65 16.16
CA PHE A 385 22.66 -14.32 16.70
C PHE A 385 23.36 -14.05 18.04
N SER A 386 24.53 -13.42 17.99
CA SER A 386 25.21 -12.82 19.15
C SER A 386 25.01 -11.30 19.07
N GLU A 387 24.36 -10.74 20.10
CA GLU A 387 24.06 -9.31 20.37
C GLU A 387 22.58 -8.88 20.18
N PRO A 388 21.95 -8.27 21.21
CA PRO A 388 20.56 -7.83 21.16
C PRO A 388 20.40 -6.43 20.56
N ASP A 389 19.61 -6.37 19.49
CA ASP A 389 19.18 -5.16 18.78
C ASP A 389 17.92 -4.55 19.48
N PRO A 390 17.72 -3.22 19.55
CA PRO A 390 16.47 -2.55 20.01
C PRO A 390 15.15 -3.15 19.49
N PHE A 391 15.19 -3.92 18.40
CA PHE A 391 14.09 -4.70 17.83
C PHE A 391 13.54 -5.83 18.72
N PHE A 392 14.31 -6.28 19.71
CA PHE A 392 13.88 -7.24 20.73
C PHE A 392 12.78 -6.65 21.63
N LEU A 393 12.98 -5.44 22.15
CA LEU A 393 12.03 -4.80 23.06
C LEU A 393 10.73 -4.42 22.36
N LEU A 394 10.79 -4.02 21.08
CA LEU A 394 9.62 -3.68 20.29
C LEU A 394 8.77 -4.92 19.97
N SER A 395 9.37 -6.02 19.52
CA SER A 395 8.63 -7.26 19.21
C SER A 395 8.02 -7.92 20.45
N VAL A 396 8.70 -7.86 21.61
CA VAL A 396 8.17 -8.30 22.90
C VAL A 396 7.04 -7.38 23.38
N PHE A 397 7.20 -6.06 23.26
CA PHE A 397 6.17 -5.09 23.61
C PHE A 397 4.92 -5.26 22.74
N LEU A 398 5.07 -5.45 21.42
CA LEU A 398 3.94 -5.72 20.51
C LEU A 398 3.25 -7.03 20.87
N SER A 399 4.01 -8.09 21.18
CA SER A 399 3.46 -9.38 21.58
C SER A 399 2.72 -9.30 22.93
N ALA A 400 3.23 -8.54 23.89
CA ALA A 400 2.62 -8.34 25.21
C ALA A 400 1.39 -7.41 25.16
N LEU A 401 1.43 -6.32 24.39
CA LEU A 401 0.31 -5.40 24.18
C LEU A 401 -0.88 -6.11 23.52
N LEU A 402 -0.61 -7.04 22.60
CA LEU A 402 -1.61 -7.88 21.95
C LEU A 402 -2.21 -8.95 22.88
N VAL A 403 -1.46 -9.38 23.90
CA VAL A 403 -1.91 -10.26 25.00
C VAL A 403 -2.71 -9.49 26.08
N ILE A 404 -2.60 -8.16 26.15
CA ILE A 404 -3.40 -7.34 27.08
C ILE A 404 -4.77 -6.98 26.47
N LEU A 405 -4.89 -6.93 25.15
CA LEU A 405 -6.14 -6.66 24.42
C LEU A 405 -7.12 -7.88 24.38
N PHE A 406 -7.00 -8.79 25.36
CA PHE A 406 -7.27 -10.23 25.27
C PHE A 406 -8.55 -10.73 25.97
N ASN A 407 -9.63 -9.96 26.04
CA ASN A 407 -10.82 -10.41 26.78
C ASN A 407 -12.04 -10.86 25.94
N CYS A 408 -11.88 -11.42 24.74
CA CYS A 408 -13.01 -11.96 23.93
C CYS A 408 -12.58 -12.91 22.76
N PRO A 409 -13.38 -13.92 22.35
CA PRO A 409 -13.04 -15.21 21.69
C PRO A 409 -11.75 -15.29 20.81
N LEU A 410 -10.60 -15.53 21.45
CA LEU A 410 -9.28 -15.14 20.92
C LEU A 410 -8.40 -16.19 20.24
N LEU A 411 -8.79 -17.47 20.18
CA LEU A 411 -7.90 -18.47 19.56
C LEU A 411 -7.71 -18.15 18.07
N SER A 412 -8.79 -17.91 17.31
CA SER A 412 -8.70 -17.65 15.87
C SER A 412 -7.85 -16.42 15.50
N SER A 413 -7.85 -15.38 16.33
CA SER A 413 -7.10 -14.15 16.11
C SER A 413 -5.63 -14.28 16.50
N LEU A 414 -5.30 -15.02 17.56
CA LEU A 414 -3.92 -15.35 17.91
C LEU A 414 -3.19 -16.12 16.83
N ILE A 415 -3.88 -17.07 16.19
CA ILE A 415 -3.29 -17.83 15.07
C ILE A 415 -3.06 -16.90 13.87
N LYS A 416 -4.02 -16.03 13.52
CA LYS A 416 -3.81 -15.05 12.44
C LYS A 416 -2.52 -14.26 12.69
N LEU A 417 -2.41 -13.71 13.90
CA LEU A 417 -1.26 -12.92 14.31
C LEU A 417 0.05 -13.70 14.24
N SER A 418 0.08 -14.95 14.72
CA SER A 418 1.29 -15.76 14.68
C SER A 418 1.69 -16.13 13.25
N VAL A 419 0.74 -16.44 12.36
CA VAL A 419 1.06 -16.68 10.95
C VAL A 419 1.57 -15.41 10.28
N TYR A 420 0.97 -14.23 10.55
CA TYR A 420 1.48 -12.97 10.02
C TYR A 420 2.91 -12.72 10.50
N ILE A 421 3.18 -12.77 11.82
CA ILE A 421 4.52 -12.57 12.38
C ILE A 421 5.52 -13.57 11.80
N THR A 422 5.16 -14.86 11.70
CA THR A 422 6.04 -15.88 11.11
C THR A 422 6.30 -15.62 9.63
N ALA A 423 5.27 -15.33 8.82
CA ALA A 423 5.41 -15.00 7.39
C ALA A 423 6.26 -13.74 7.14
N THR A 424 6.23 -12.85 8.10
CA THR A 424 6.87 -11.54 8.11
C THR A 424 8.35 -11.76 8.49
N PHE A 425 8.63 -12.51 9.55
CA PHE A 425 10.00 -12.85 9.98
C PHE A 425 10.71 -13.84 9.05
N SER A 426 9.98 -14.75 8.42
CA SER A 426 10.54 -15.75 7.51
C SER A 426 11.17 -15.14 6.27
N GLY A 427 10.52 -14.15 5.65
CA GLY A 427 11.12 -13.52 4.50
C GLY A 427 12.30 -12.61 4.85
N PHE A 428 12.45 -12.16 6.11
CA PHE A 428 13.70 -11.55 6.60
C PHE A 428 14.84 -12.58 6.70
N ILE A 429 14.56 -13.79 7.21
CA ILE A 429 15.56 -14.87 7.32
C ILE A 429 15.98 -15.38 5.94
N LEU A 430 15.05 -15.56 5.00
CA LEU A 430 15.35 -16.06 3.66
C LEU A 430 16.22 -15.11 2.83
N THR A 431 16.32 -13.86 3.24
CA THR A 431 17.07 -12.81 2.54
C THR A 431 18.31 -12.35 3.30
N SER A 432 18.56 -12.88 4.50
CA SER A 432 19.81 -12.60 5.20
C SER A 432 20.95 -13.36 4.51
N ASP A 433 22.14 -12.77 4.45
CA ASP A 433 23.32 -13.33 3.76
C ASP A 433 23.70 -14.75 4.21
N HIS A 434 23.13 -15.22 5.32
CA HIS A 434 23.35 -16.54 5.90
C HIS A 434 22.60 -17.66 5.16
N PHE A 435 21.62 -17.34 4.31
CA PHE A 435 20.85 -18.30 3.51
C PHE A 435 20.91 -18.01 2.00
N ASN A 436 22.04 -17.49 1.51
CA ASN A 436 22.26 -17.15 0.10
C ASN A 436 22.53 -18.40 -0.76
N ASP A 437 21.60 -19.37 -0.75
CA ASP A 437 21.60 -20.54 -1.63
C ASP A 437 20.64 -20.28 -2.81
N PRO A 438 21.15 -20.19 -4.06
CA PRO A 438 20.33 -19.96 -5.25
C PRO A 438 19.19 -20.98 -5.42
N TYR A 439 19.39 -22.23 -4.98
CA TYR A 439 18.36 -23.26 -5.11
C TYR A 439 17.19 -23.03 -4.14
N ILE A 440 17.46 -22.48 -2.95
CA ILE A 440 16.42 -22.15 -1.97
C ILE A 440 15.57 -20.98 -2.49
N ASP A 441 16.19 -19.93 -3.04
CA ASP A 441 15.44 -18.78 -3.56
C ASP A 441 14.58 -19.16 -4.78
N ILE A 442 15.10 -19.96 -5.71
CA ILE A 442 14.32 -20.50 -6.84
C ILE A 442 13.14 -21.34 -6.34
N ALA A 443 13.34 -22.20 -5.34
CA ALA A 443 12.28 -23.03 -4.77
C ALA A 443 11.20 -22.19 -4.09
N VAL A 444 11.57 -21.18 -3.30
CA VAL A 444 10.64 -20.27 -2.63
C VAL A 444 9.86 -19.43 -3.64
N ASN A 445 10.53 -18.86 -4.65
CA ASN A 445 9.89 -18.08 -5.70
C ASN A 445 8.88 -18.93 -6.49
N SER A 446 9.28 -20.14 -6.89
CA SER A 446 8.41 -21.09 -7.60
C SER A 446 7.20 -21.51 -6.76
N PHE A 447 7.41 -21.74 -5.47
CA PHE A 447 6.34 -22.05 -4.52
C PHE A 447 5.33 -20.89 -4.39
N LEU A 448 5.81 -19.65 -4.24
CA LEU A 448 4.95 -18.47 -4.12
C LEU A 448 4.15 -18.22 -5.41
N ILE A 449 4.76 -18.43 -6.57
CA ILE A 449 4.06 -18.37 -7.86
C ILE A 449 2.94 -19.42 -7.92
N GLY A 450 3.25 -20.66 -7.56
CA GLY A 450 2.25 -21.75 -7.51
C GLY A 450 1.10 -21.41 -6.56
N LEU A 451 1.42 -20.91 -5.36
CA LEU A 451 0.44 -20.46 -4.37
C LEU A 451 -0.48 -19.36 -4.93
N MET A 452 0.07 -18.37 -5.64
CA MET A 452 -0.69 -17.28 -6.24
C MET A 452 -1.62 -17.75 -7.35
N VAL A 453 -1.14 -18.63 -8.24
CA VAL A 453 -1.98 -19.21 -9.31
C VAL A 453 -3.15 -19.97 -8.70
N VAL A 454 -2.89 -20.77 -7.66
CA VAL A 454 -3.93 -21.56 -7.01
C VAL A 454 -4.92 -20.69 -6.22
N ILE A 455 -4.45 -19.61 -5.57
CA ILE A 455 -5.34 -18.63 -4.94
C ILE A 455 -6.24 -17.97 -5.98
N PHE A 456 -5.70 -17.56 -7.13
CA PHE A 456 -6.49 -16.95 -8.20
C PHE A 456 -7.56 -17.90 -8.74
N ILE A 457 -7.20 -19.17 -8.96
CA ILE A 457 -8.15 -20.22 -9.36
C ILE A 457 -9.19 -20.45 -8.25
N GLY A 458 -8.75 -20.52 -6.99
CA GLY A 458 -9.62 -20.70 -5.82
C GLY A 458 -10.67 -19.59 -5.70
N ILE A 459 -10.27 -18.32 -5.86
CA ILE A 459 -11.15 -17.15 -5.87
C ILE A 459 -12.17 -17.23 -7.01
N ARG A 460 -11.73 -17.59 -8.22
CA ARG A 460 -12.59 -17.76 -9.41
C ARG A 460 -13.70 -18.80 -9.21
N VAL A 461 -13.46 -19.83 -8.39
CA VAL A 461 -14.41 -20.94 -8.19
C VAL A 461 -15.31 -20.72 -6.96
N THR A 462 -14.88 -19.94 -5.96
CA THR A 462 -15.51 -19.89 -4.63
C THR A 462 -16.76 -19.02 -4.47
N ARG A 463 -16.90 -17.88 -5.17
CA ARG A 463 -18.01 -16.94 -4.91
C ARG A 463 -19.30 -17.36 -5.64
N ARG A 464 -20.17 -18.07 -4.92
CA ARG A 464 -21.40 -18.72 -5.43
C ARG A 464 -22.60 -17.81 -5.69
N ASN A 465 -22.73 -16.62 -5.07
CA ASN A 465 -24.01 -15.88 -5.15
C ASN A 465 -24.01 -14.55 -5.93
N ILE A 466 -22.91 -13.83 -6.08
CA ILE A 466 -22.84 -12.64 -6.94
C ILE A 466 -21.38 -12.56 -7.43
N PHE A 467 -21.17 -12.22 -8.70
CA PHE A 467 -19.83 -11.87 -9.18
C PHE A 467 -19.43 -10.55 -8.51
N SER A 468 -18.71 -10.62 -7.39
CA SER A 468 -18.01 -9.47 -6.84
C SER A 468 -16.58 -9.90 -6.53
N PHE A 469 -15.64 -9.54 -7.40
CA PHE A 469 -14.23 -9.48 -7.01
C PHE A 469 -14.15 -8.57 -5.77
N SER A 470 -13.51 -9.01 -4.68
CA SER A 470 -13.10 -7.99 -3.70
C SER A 470 -12.00 -7.17 -4.35
N THR A 471 -11.98 -5.88 -4.10
CA THR A 471 -10.95 -4.97 -4.59
C THR A 471 -9.57 -5.40 -4.07
N GLN A 472 -9.52 -6.01 -2.89
CA GLN A 472 -8.32 -6.67 -2.35
C GLN A 472 -7.84 -7.84 -3.23
N ASP A 473 -8.74 -8.75 -3.64
CA ASP A 473 -8.39 -9.94 -4.43
C ASP A 473 -7.59 -9.57 -5.70
N LEU A 474 -7.99 -8.49 -6.37
CA LEU A 474 -7.33 -7.99 -7.56
C LEU A 474 -6.00 -7.29 -7.23
N LEU A 475 -5.99 -6.47 -6.20
CA LEU A 475 -4.79 -5.79 -5.73
C LEU A 475 -3.69 -6.81 -5.40
N ILE A 476 -4.02 -7.93 -4.75
CA ILE A 476 -3.05 -9.01 -4.55
C ILE A 476 -2.61 -9.66 -5.85
N SER A 477 -3.52 -9.92 -6.79
CA SER A 477 -3.11 -10.50 -8.08
C SER A 477 -2.11 -9.59 -8.81
N LEU A 478 -2.29 -8.27 -8.73
CA LEU A 478 -1.38 -7.30 -9.32
C LEU A 478 -0.03 -7.28 -8.60
N PHE A 479 -0.03 -7.27 -7.26
CA PHE A 479 1.20 -7.38 -6.48
C PHE A 479 1.93 -8.70 -6.73
N ALA A 480 1.21 -9.80 -6.88
CA ALA A 480 1.79 -11.10 -7.20
C ALA A 480 2.48 -11.10 -8.56
N VAL A 481 1.81 -10.59 -9.60
CA VAL A 481 2.40 -10.46 -10.94
C VAL A 481 3.63 -9.56 -10.89
N ALA A 482 3.55 -8.42 -10.19
CA ALA A 482 4.69 -7.53 -10.00
C ALA A 482 5.85 -8.22 -9.26
N ALA A 483 5.58 -9.04 -8.24
CA ALA A 483 6.58 -9.84 -7.52
C ALA A 483 7.36 -10.75 -8.47
N VAL A 484 6.66 -11.40 -9.40
CA VAL A 484 7.26 -12.29 -10.40
C VAL A 484 8.12 -11.50 -11.38
N LEU A 485 7.58 -10.40 -11.92
CA LEU A 485 8.29 -9.54 -12.85
C LEU A 485 9.54 -8.92 -12.23
N LEU A 486 9.52 -8.66 -10.92
CA LEU A 486 10.60 -8.05 -10.16
C LEU A 486 11.40 -9.06 -9.34
N SER A 487 11.24 -10.36 -9.57
CA SER A 487 11.89 -11.43 -8.78
C SER A 487 13.41 -11.36 -8.78
N ASN A 488 14.01 -10.82 -9.85
CA ASN A 488 15.46 -10.66 -10.00
C ASN A 488 16.00 -9.32 -9.43
N THR A 489 15.19 -8.56 -8.69
CA THR A 489 15.58 -7.25 -8.14
C THR A 489 16.11 -7.38 -6.70
N PRO A 490 17.06 -6.50 -6.29
CA PRO A 490 17.67 -6.56 -4.96
C PRO A 490 16.66 -6.40 -3.81
N PHE A 491 17.05 -6.89 -2.63
CA PHE A 491 16.32 -6.80 -1.36
C PHE A 491 16.11 -5.33 -0.95
N PRO A 492 14.93 -4.92 -0.39
CA PRO A 492 13.80 -5.63 0.24
C PRO A 492 12.47 -5.55 -0.51
N VAL A 493 12.45 -5.06 -1.75
CA VAL A 493 11.19 -4.85 -2.44
C VAL A 493 10.55 -6.18 -2.86
N ASN A 494 11.35 -7.09 -3.41
CA ASN A 494 10.94 -8.48 -3.65
C ASN A 494 10.30 -9.10 -2.39
N PHE A 495 10.88 -8.82 -1.22
CA PHE A 495 10.36 -9.29 0.06
C PHE A 495 9.00 -8.65 0.45
N LEU A 496 8.80 -7.35 0.24
CA LEU A 496 7.50 -6.70 0.47
C LEU A 496 6.38 -7.37 -0.35
N PHE A 497 6.64 -7.60 -1.64
CA PHE A 497 5.68 -8.25 -2.52
C PHE A 497 5.38 -9.69 -2.09
N LYS A 498 6.41 -10.46 -1.66
CA LYS A 498 6.26 -11.81 -1.08
C LYS A 498 5.44 -11.79 0.22
N LEU A 499 5.67 -10.79 1.09
CA LEU A 499 4.95 -10.62 2.35
C LEU A 499 3.47 -10.29 2.12
N LEU A 500 3.16 -9.40 1.17
CA LEU A 500 1.78 -9.09 0.76
C LEU A 500 1.04 -10.32 0.24
N CYS A 501 1.71 -11.09 -0.62
CA CYS A 501 1.19 -12.36 -1.15
C CYS A 501 0.84 -13.35 -0.04
N MET A 502 1.73 -13.50 0.93
CA MET A 502 1.56 -14.40 2.08
C MET A 502 0.48 -13.92 3.05
N ALA A 503 0.49 -12.62 3.38
CA ALA A 503 -0.51 -11.98 4.22
C ALA A 503 -1.95 -12.24 3.72
N TYR A 504 -2.12 -12.21 2.41
CA TYR A 504 -3.42 -12.44 1.81
C TYR A 504 -3.79 -13.91 1.62
N ALA A 505 -2.83 -14.81 1.36
CA ALA A 505 -3.08 -16.26 1.39
C ALA A 505 -3.70 -16.69 2.73
N ILE A 506 -3.22 -16.07 3.81
CA ILE A 506 -3.73 -16.22 5.16
C ILE A 506 -5.16 -15.65 5.25
N GLU A 507 -5.37 -14.41 4.84
CA GLU A 507 -6.69 -13.76 4.88
C GLU A 507 -7.76 -14.53 4.08
N TYR A 508 -7.41 -15.02 2.89
CA TYR A 508 -8.25 -15.88 2.05
C TYR A 508 -8.73 -17.08 2.86
N LEU A 509 -7.82 -17.87 3.44
CA LEU A 509 -8.17 -19.04 4.26
C LEU A 509 -9.06 -18.72 5.46
N PHE A 510 -8.83 -17.57 6.10
CA PHE A 510 -9.54 -17.18 7.32
C PHE A 510 -10.93 -16.59 7.08
N ASN A 511 -11.19 -16.00 5.91
CA ASN A 511 -12.52 -15.49 5.55
C ASN A 511 -13.48 -16.61 5.15
N PHE A 512 -12.98 -17.81 4.84
CA PHE A 512 -13.82 -18.99 4.73
C PHE A 512 -14.06 -19.59 6.13
N ASN A 513 -15.27 -19.38 6.68
CA ASN A 513 -15.80 -20.01 7.90
C ASN A 513 -15.85 -21.55 7.78
N LEU A 514 -14.71 -22.20 7.67
CA LEU A 514 -14.57 -23.63 7.44
C LEU A 514 -13.80 -24.24 8.63
N ARG A 515 -14.12 -25.52 8.90
CA ARG A 515 -13.79 -26.38 10.07
C ARG A 515 -12.50 -26.08 10.88
N PRO A 516 -12.44 -26.47 12.18
CA PRO A 516 -11.34 -26.11 13.07
C PRO A 516 -9.99 -26.72 12.62
N TYR A 517 -9.18 -25.89 11.95
CA TYR A 517 -7.85 -26.19 11.43
C TYR A 517 -6.78 -26.43 12.50
N LYS A 518 -6.91 -27.47 13.34
CA LYS A 518 -6.03 -27.67 14.50
C LYS A 518 -4.53 -27.69 14.13
N LEU A 519 -4.13 -28.34 13.03
CA LEU A 519 -2.71 -28.54 12.70
C LEU A 519 -2.01 -27.27 12.19
N LEU A 520 -2.65 -26.52 11.28
CA LEU A 520 -2.16 -25.22 10.82
C LEU A 520 -2.09 -24.23 11.99
N LYS A 521 -3.11 -24.24 12.86
CA LYS A 521 -3.19 -23.41 14.06
C LYS A 521 -2.05 -23.70 15.05
N ILE A 522 -1.77 -24.97 15.29
CA ILE A 522 -0.67 -25.42 16.15
C ILE A 522 0.67 -25.06 15.51
N SER A 523 0.87 -25.32 14.22
CA SER A 523 2.11 -25.00 13.51
C SER A 523 2.40 -23.51 13.50
N ALA A 524 1.39 -22.69 13.27
CA ALA A 524 1.49 -21.24 13.34
C ALA A 524 1.83 -20.73 14.74
N LEU A 525 1.25 -21.33 15.78
CA LEU A 525 1.49 -20.93 17.17
C LEU A 525 2.89 -21.33 17.61
N ILE A 526 3.35 -22.53 17.24
CA ILE A 526 4.73 -22.99 17.46
C ILE A 526 5.72 -22.09 16.70
N ALA A 527 5.45 -21.78 15.43
CA ALA A 527 6.32 -20.91 14.66
C ALA A 527 6.39 -19.50 15.26
N GLY A 528 5.27 -18.94 15.72
CA GLY A 528 5.26 -17.67 16.46
C GLY A 528 6.05 -17.73 17.77
N ILE A 529 5.95 -18.83 18.53
CA ILE A 529 6.75 -19.07 19.74
C ILE A 529 8.23 -19.23 19.41
N MET A 530 8.59 -19.89 18.29
CA MET A 530 9.98 -20.02 17.87
C MET A 530 10.57 -18.67 17.46
N VAL A 531 9.81 -17.84 16.75
CA VAL A 531 10.19 -16.44 16.48
C VAL A 531 10.47 -15.72 17.79
N PHE A 532 9.55 -15.84 18.75
CA PHE A 532 9.71 -15.26 20.08
C PHE A 532 10.94 -15.80 20.85
N ALA A 533 11.20 -17.11 20.79
CA ALA A 533 12.32 -17.76 21.48
C ALA A 533 13.68 -17.38 20.88
N VAL A 534 13.77 -17.29 19.55
CA VAL A 534 14.96 -16.80 18.84
C VAL A 534 15.25 -15.35 19.21
N LEU A 535 14.20 -14.53 19.36
CA LEU A 535 14.34 -13.14 19.82
C LEU A 535 14.78 -13.06 21.29
N MET A 536 14.33 -13.97 22.16
CA MET A 536 14.60 -13.99 23.61
C MET A 536 16.03 -14.40 24.03
N GLN A 537 16.78 -15.12 23.20
CA GLN A 537 18.11 -15.62 23.59
C GLN A 537 19.25 -14.58 23.53
N GLY A 538 18.97 -13.34 23.14
CA GLY A 538 19.95 -12.24 23.13
C GLY A 538 20.21 -11.53 24.47
N TYR A 539 19.71 -12.03 25.61
CA TYR A 539 19.71 -11.31 26.89
C TYR A 539 20.87 -11.74 27.82
N ASP A 540 21.89 -10.89 28.02
CA ASP A 540 22.85 -11.04 29.14
C ASP A 540 22.43 -10.18 30.33
N LEU A 541 21.94 -10.86 31.37
CA LEU A 541 21.49 -10.28 32.64
C LEU A 541 22.61 -9.66 33.49
N LYS A 542 23.88 -9.89 33.16
CA LYS A 542 24.98 -9.66 34.12
C LYS A 542 25.70 -8.32 34.01
N SER A 543 25.66 -7.61 32.88
CA SER A 543 26.60 -6.48 32.67
C SER A 543 26.02 -5.07 32.81
N ASN A 544 24.70 -4.89 32.77
CA ASN A 544 23.99 -3.61 32.99
C ASN A 544 24.71 -2.35 32.43
N SER A 545 25.37 -2.46 31.28
CA SER A 545 26.10 -1.36 30.62
C SER A 545 26.35 -1.66 29.13
N PHE A 546 26.35 -0.60 28.29
CA PHE A 546 26.71 -0.66 26.87
C PHE A 546 28.23 -0.54 26.72
N ALA A 547 28.89 -1.60 26.23
CA ALA A 547 30.32 -1.53 25.86
C ALA A 547 30.57 -2.25 24.53
N ILE A 548 31.01 -1.48 23.54
CA ILE A 548 31.50 -1.95 22.24
C ILE A 548 32.76 -2.79 22.49
N LYS A 549 32.71 -4.10 22.24
CA LYS A 549 33.92 -4.92 22.08
C LYS A 549 34.20 -5.09 20.60
N ALA A 550 35.00 -4.19 20.06
CA ALA A 550 35.72 -4.41 18.81
C ALA A 550 36.66 -5.61 18.98
N ASN A 551 36.49 -6.63 18.15
CA ASN A 551 37.51 -7.66 17.91
C ASN A 551 37.22 -8.35 16.58
N PHE A 552 37.71 -7.80 15.47
CA PHE A 552 38.26 -8.56 14.34
C PHE A 552 39.24 -7.64 13.56
N PRO A 553 40.37 -8.15 13.05
CA PRO A 553 41.47 -7.33 12.58
C PRO A 553 41.22 -6.84 11.15
N PHE A 554 41.20 -5.51 10.97
CA PHE A 554 41.37 -4.87 9.68
C PHE A 554 42.85 -4.98 9.25
N SER A 555 43.22 -6.03 8.51
CA SER A 555 44.44 -6.06 7.66
C SER A 555 44.58 -7.39 6.90
N SER A 556 43.81 -7.59 5.83
CA SER A 556 44.15 -8.62 4.81
C SER A 556 43.41 -8.55 3.47
N LEU A 557 42.61 -7.52 3.17
CA LEU A 557 41.83 -7.44 1.92
C LEU A 557 42.39 -6.49 0.84
N PHE A 558 43.67 -6.11 0.93
CA PHE A 558 44.40 -5.62 -0.23
C PHE A 558 45.33 -6.74 -0.73
N VAL A 559 44.78 -7.60 -1.58
CA VAL A 559 45.58 -8.39 -2.51
C VAL A 559 45.51 -7.65 -3.84
N GLU A 560 46.58 -6.92 -4.11
CA GLU A 560 46.98 -6.55 -5.47
C GLU A 560 47.03 -7.82 -6.32
N THR A 561 46.59 -7.74 -7.57
CA THR A 561 47.22 -8.37 -8.75
C THR A 561 46.31 -8.22 -9.97
N PRO A 562 46.86 -8.22 -11.19
CA PRO A 562 48.06 -7.53 -11.69
C PRO A 562 47.71 -6.46 -12.74
#